data_AF-A0AB34P0X5-F1
#
_entry.id   AF-A0AB34P0X5-F1
#
_cell.length_a   1.000
_cell.length_b   1.000
_cell.length_c   1.000
_cell.angle_alpha   90.00
_cell.angle_beta   90.00
_cell.angle_gamma   90.00
#
_symmetry.space_group_name_H-M   'P 1'
#
loop_
_entity.id
_entity.type
_entity.pdbx_description
1 polymer ?
#
loop_
_entity_poly.entity_id
_entity_poly.type
_entity_poly.pdbx_seq_one_letter_code
_entity_poly.pdbx_strand_id
1 'polypeptide(L)'
;MISKGKKELFCYNGSCISRRTMMDNLTTMTLADDIALSQEKIINGQQDLNTKRIYNEINSLGILDKPIEEYFDMTQDEYYNSESDGKLTLLHLDQPLSELSDRILTNHVDGYVDKDEINLTYNHEDPLQDGSYDRATDLHVLLYSLKVIGAVRAIAPDDLKKVLSKDAVLSLGLAAAALAKN
;
A
#
# COMPACT_ATOMS: atom_id res chain seq x y z
N MET A 1 24.48 -21.47 29.92
CA MET A 1 25.07 -21.07 28.62
C MET A 1 23.94 -20.91 27.62
N ILE A 2 23.57 -19.67 27.28
CA ILE A 2 22.53 -19.39 26.29
C ILE A 2 23.13 -19.63 24.90
N SER A 3 22.58 -20.60 24.18
CA SER A 3 22.93 -20.87 22.78
C SER A 3 22.58 -19.64 21.94
N LYS A 4 23.60 -18.91 21.47
CA LYS A 4 23.43 -17.84 20.48
C LYS A 4 22.98 -18.49 19.16
N GLY A 5 21.73 -18.29 18.79
CA GLY A 5 21.18 -18.75 17.51
C GLY A 5 22.05 -18.29 16.35
N LYS A 6 22.50 -19.23 15.52
CA LYS A 6 23.20 -18.94 14.25
C LYS A 6 22.25 -18.11 13.37
N LYS A 7 22.66 -16.89 13.02
CA LYS A 7 22.00 -16.13 11.95
C LYS A 7 22.22 -16.88 10.64
N GLU A 8 21.16 -17.46 10.08
CA GLU A 8 21.19 -17.99 8.72
C GLU A 8 21.18 -16.80 7.75
N LEU A 9 22.25 -16.65 6.97
CA LEU A 9 22.33 -15.72 5.85
C LEU A 9 22.09 -16.49 4.56
N PHE A 10 21.20 -15.98 3.72
CA PHE A 10 21.01 -16.40 2.33
C PHE A 10 21.75 -15.42 1.43
N CYS A 11 22.68 -15.93 0.64
CA CYS A 11 23.51 -15.12 -0.25
C CYS A 11 23.18 -15.46 -1.71
N TYR A 12 22.93 -14.44 -2.53
CA TYR A 12 22.73 -14.56 -3.97
C TYR A 12 23.40 -13.37 -4.68
N ASN A 13 24.15 -13.62 -5.76
CA ASN A 13 24.93 -12.62 -6.52
C ASN A 13 25.75 -11.64 -5.66
N GLY A 14 26.48 -12.14 -4.67
CA GLY A 14 27.39 -11.33 -3.85
C GLY A 14 26.73 -10.47 -2.77
N SER A 15 25.39 -10.44 -2.70
CA SER A 15 24.65 -9.85 -1.58
C SER A 15 24.14 -10.94 -0.64
N CYS A 16 24.31 -10.73 0.68
CA CYS A 16 23.88 -11.66 1.71
C CYS A 16 22.80 -11.01 2.58
N ILE A 17 21.60 -11.61 2.58
CA ILE A 17 20.45 -11.15 3.35
C ILE A 17 20.20 -12.15 4.49
N SER A 18 19.95 -11.66 5.70
CA SER A 18 19.59 -12.54 6.81
C SER A 18 18.18 -13.10 6.60
N ARG A 19 17.95 -14.37 6.98
CA ARG A 19 16.61 -14.99 6.95
C ARG A 19 15.53 -14.14 7.64
N ARG A 20 15.90 -13.40 8.69
CA ARG A 20 15.01 -12.43 9.36
C ARG A 20 14.64 -11.28 8.42
N THR A 21 15.61 -10.66 7.76
CA THR A 21 15.40 -9.60 6.78
C THR A 21 14.61 -10.07 5.56
N MET A 22 14.80 -11.32 5.12
CA MET A 22 13.94 -11.92 4.08
C MET A 22 12.48 -12.08 4.54
N MET A 23 12.25 -12.49 5.78
CA MET A 23 10.89 -12.58 6.33
C MET A 23 10.25 -11.21 6.53
N ASP A 24 11.02 -10.21 6.97
CA ASP A 24 10.58 -8.82 7.08
C ASP A 24 10.22 -8.25 5.69
N ASN A 25 10.92 -8.67 4.64
CA ASN A 25 10.67 -8.27 3.26
C ASN A 25 9.42 -8.90 2.62
N LEU A 26 8.80 -9.91 3.26
CA LEU A 26 7.60 -10.60 2.76
C LEU A 26 6.33 -10.20 3.52
N THR A 27 6.39 -9.27 4.47
CA THR A 27 5.24 -8.87 5.30
C THR A 27 4.09 -8.31 4.46
N THR A 28 4.41 -7.47 3.47
CA THR A 28 3.44 -6.88 2.53
C THR A 28 2.75 -7.96 1.68
N MET A 29 3.51 -8.93 1.16
CA MET A 29 2.94 -10.03 0.35
C MET A 29 2.08 -10.95 1.21
N THR A 30 2.53 -11.28 2.43
CA THR A 30 1.77 -12.09 3.38
C THR A 30 0.45 -11.39 3.76
N LEU A 31 0.47 -10.07 3.96
CA LEU A 31 -0.74 -9.30 4.19
C LEU A 31 -1.69 -9.39 2.99
N ALA A 32 -1.17 -9.21 1.77
CA ALA A 32 -1.98 -9.30 0.57
C ALA A 32 -2.61 -10.69 0.39
N ASP A 33 -1.87 -11.76 0.68
CA ASP A 33 -2.37 -13.14 0.60
C ASP A 33 -3.45 -13.41 1.67
N ASP A 34 -3.26 -12.94 2.90
CA ASP A 34 -4.26 -13.08 3.96
C ASP A 34 -5.57 -12.36 3.62
N ILE A 35 -5.47 -11.16 3.03
CA ILE A 35 -6.63 -10.42 2.51
C ILE A 35 -7.28 -11.21 1.36
N ALA A 36 -6.50 -11.77 0.43
CA ALA A 36 -6.99 -12.58 -0.69
C ALA A 36 -7.82 -13.77 -0.21
N LEU A 37 -7.32 -14.50 0.80
CA LEU A 37 -7.98 -15.67 1.38
C LEU A 37 -9.33 -15.32 2.02
N SER A 38 -9.51 -14.07 2.45
CA SER A 38 -10.73 -13.59 3.09
C SER A 38 -11.58 -12.70 2.18
N GLN A 39 -11.21 -12.54 0.90
CA GLN A 39 -11.79 -11.55 -0.01
C GLN A 39 -13.33 -11.64 -0.08
N GLU A 40 -13.88 -12.83 -0.33
CA GLU A 40 -15.34 -12.99 -0.43
C GLU A 40 -16.05 -12.61 0.88
N LYS A 41 -15.46 -12.95 2.03
CA LYS A 41 -16.04 -12.62 3.33
C LYS A 41 -15.98 -11.11 3.60
N ILE A 42 -14.89 -10.46 3.21
CA ILE A 42 -14.73 -9.01 3.34
C ILE A 42 -15.72 -8.28 2.45
N ILE A 43 -15.85 -8.68 1.17
CA ILE A 43 -16.81 -8.08 0.23
C ILE A 43 -18.25 -8.26 0.75
N ASN A 44 -18.59 -9.44 1.27
CA ASN A 44 -19.93 -9.72 1.79
C ASN A 44 -20.19 -9.18 3.21
N GLY A 45 -19.25 -8.44 3.82
CA GLY A 45 -19.38 -7.91 5.18
C GLY A 45 -19.43 -8.99 6.28
N GLN A 46 -18.96 -10.20 5.99
CA GLN A 46 -18.94 -11.35 6.91
C GLN A 46 -17.67 -11.40 7.76
N GLN A 47 -16.65 -10.62 7.39
CA GLN A 47 -15.40 -10.52 8.12
C GLN A 47 -14.85 -9.09 8.01
N ASP A 48 -14.54 -8.51 9.16
CA ASP A 48 -13.92 -7.19 9.22
C ASP A 48 -12.47 -7.22 8.74
N LEU A 49 -12.06 -6.13 8.11
CA LEU A 49 -10.69 -5.91 7.70
C LEU A 49 -9.84 -5.54 8.92
N ASN A 50 -8.66 -6.13 9.07
CA ASN A 50 -7.71 -5.72 10.11
C ASN A 50 -6.97 -4.45 9.68
N THR A 51 -7.66 -3.31 9.73
CA THR A 51 -7.14 -1.99 9.32
C THR A 51 -5.86 -1.63 10.03
N LYS A 52 -5.74 -1.91 11.33
CA LYS A 52 -4.51 -1.67 12.10
C LYS A 52 -3.29 -2.38 11.50
N ARG A 53 -3.43 -3.63 11.06
CA ARG A 53 -2.33 -4.36 10.41
C ARG A 53 -1.96 -3.72 9.07
N ILE A 54 -2.96 -3.27 8.31
CA ILE A 54 -2.77 -2.62 7.02
C ILE A 54 -2.08 -1.26 7.19
N TYR A 55 -2.54 -0.43 8.11
CA TYR A 55 -1.94 0.88 8.39
C TYR A 55 -0.51 0.75 8.89
N ASN A 56 -0.22 -0.22 9.77
CA ASN A 56 1.16 -0.52 10.17
C ASN A 56 2.03 -0.92 8.98
N GLU A 57 1.51 -1.73 8.06
CA GLU A 57 2.24 -2.14 6.86
C GLU A 57 2.50 -0.96 5.93
N ILE A 58 1.49 -0.12 5.67
CA ILE A 58 1.60 1.14 4.90
C ILE A 58 2.65 2.07 5.52
N ASN A 59 2.54 2.32 6.83
CA ASN A 59 3.48 3.18 7.56
C ASN A 59 4.91 2.62 7.52
N SER A 60 5.07 1.29 7.48
CA SER A 60 6.39 0.64 7.37
C SER A 60 7.08 0.87 6.02
N LEU A 61 6.33 1.27 4.98
CA LEU A 61 6.91 1.64 3.68
C LEU A 61 7.74 2.93 3.81
N GLY A 62 7.37 3.83 4.73
CA GLY A 62 8.07 5.10 4.97
C GLY A 62 8.05 6.03 3.76
N ILE A 63 6.93 6.05 3.02
CA ILE A 63 6.71 6.89 1.85
C ILE A 63 6.04 8.21 2.22
N LEU A 64 5.06 8.13 3.12
CA LEU A 64 4.35 9.28 3.66
C LEU A 64 5.11 9.85 4.87
N ASP A 65 5.05 11.16 5.04
CA ASP A 65 5.77 11.89 6.08
C ASP A 65 5.14 11.68 7.48
N LYS A 66 3.86 11.32 7.54
CA LYS A 66 3.09 11.03 8.77
C LYS A 66 2.50 9.61 8.74
N PRO A 67 2.00 9.09 9.87
CA PRO A 67 1.15 7.90 9.87
C PRO A 67 -0.09 8.09 8.99
N ILE A 68 -0.46 7.07 8.22
CA ILE A 68 -1.54 7.10 7.23
C ILE A 68 -2.88 7.57 7.83
N GLU A 69 -3.15 7.23 9.09
CA GLU A 69 -4.38 7.61 9.78
C GLU A 69 -4.51 9.12 9.98
N GLU A 70 -3.41 9.85 10.08
CA GLU A 70 -3.43 11.31 10.26
C GLU A 70 -3.88 12.06 9.00
N TYR A 71 -3.87 11.42 7.83
CA TYR A 71 -4.25 12.05 6.57
C TYR A 71 -5.76 12.12 6.39
N PHE A 72 -6.53 11.22 7.01
CA PHE A 72 -7.95 11.05 6.69
C PHE A 72 -8.79 12.30 6.99
N ASP A 73 -8.46 13.01 8.07
CA ASP A 73 -9.15 14.24 8.47
C ASP A 73 -8.54 15.51 7.85
N MET A 74 -7.39 15.41 7.17
CA MET A 74 -6.80 16.56 6.47
C MET A 74 -7.67 16.92 5.27
N THR A 75 -7.77 18.21 4.97
CA THR A 75 -8.48 18.62 3.76
C THR A 75 -7.68 18.23 2.51
N GLN A 76 -8.38 18.09 1.38
CA GLN A 76 -7.73 17.85 0.10
C GLN A 76 -6.75 18.98 -0.26
N ASP A 77 -7.04 20.24 0.10
CA ASP A 77 -6.12 21.38 -0.09
C ASP A 77 -4.84 21.24 0.74
N GLU A 78 -4.96 20.87 2.02
CA GLU A 78 -3.82 20.67 2.90
C GLU A 78 -2.88 19.61 2.36
N TYR A 79 -3.42 18.48 1.91
CA TYR A 79 -2.62 17.40 1.32
C TYR A 79 -2.00 17.80 -0.03
N TYR A 80 -2.77 18.45 -0.91
CA TYR A 80 -2.30 18.91 -2.22
C TYR A 80 -1.07 19.82 -2.10
N ASN A 81 -1.10 20.76 -1.15
CA ASN A 81 -0.02 21.73 -0.97
C ASN A 81 1.16 21.24 -0.12
N SER A 82 1.03 20.09 0.55
CA SER A 82 2.07 19.58 1.44
C SER A 82 2.83 18.38 0.87
N GLU A 83 2.12 17.40 0.32
CA GLU A 83 2.72 16.09 0.10
C GLU A 83 2.29 15.35 -1.16
N SER A 84 1.18 15.75 -1.80
CA SER A 84 0.71 15.10 -3.01
C SER A 84 1.75 15.13 -4.13
N ASP A 85 1.85 14.03 -4.88
CA ASP A 85 2.65 13.96 -6.11
C ASP A 85 1.80 14.10 -7.39
N GLY A 86 0.56 14.55 -7.23
CA GLY A 86 -0.34 14.97 -8.30
C GLY A 86 -0.94 13.83 -9.12
N LYS A 87 -1.00 12.61 -8.56
CA LYS A 87 -1.71 11.48 -9.16
C LYS A 87 -3.18 11.47 -8.77
N LEU A 88 -3.53 11.81 -7.53
CA LEU A 88 -4.92 11.91 -7.08
C LEU A 88 -5.63 13.12 -7.67
N THR A 89 -6.90 12.91 -8.00
CA THR A 89 -7.81 13.94 -8.51
C THR A 89 -8.49 14.66 -7.34
N LEU A 90 -7.85 15.72 -6.85
CA LEU A 90 -8.31 16.50 -5.69
C LEU A 90 -9.19 17.68 -6.13
N LEU A 91 -10.51 17.45 -6.21
CA LEU A 91 -11.48 18.46 -6.71
C LEU A 91 -12.23 19.20 -5.61
N HIS A 92 -12.30 18.64 -4.40
CA HIS A 92 -13.10 19.15 -3.30
C HIS A 92 -12.18 19.60 -2.16
N LEU A 93 -11.47 20.70 -2.42
CA LEU A 93 -10.36 21.22 -1.60
C LEU A 93 -10.71 21.48 -0.13
N ASP A 94 -11.98 21.76 0.18
CA ASP A 94 -12.50 21.99 1.52
C ASP A 94 -12.96 20.72 2.25
N GLN A 95 -13.06 19.59 1.53
CA GLN A 95 -13.48 18.31 2.09
C GLN A 95 -12.29 17.51 2.62
N PRO A 96 -12.50 16.67 3.66
CA PRO A 96 -11.46 15.78 4.15
C PRO A 96 -11.11 14.71 3.10
N LEU A 97 -9.87 14.22 3.16
CA LEU A 97 -9.39 13.13 2.30
C LEU A 97 -10.20 11.84 2.47
N SER A 98 -10.79 11.60 3.65
CA SER A 98 -11.67 10.46 3.90
C SER A 98 -12.91 10.40 2.99
N GLU A 99 -13.29 11.54 2.40
CA GLU A 99 -14.44 11.66 1.49
C GLU A 99 -14.01 11.67 0.01
N LEU A 100 -12.72 11.53 -0.29
CA LEU A 100 -12.21 11.40 -1.65
C LEU A 100 -12.66 10.07 -2.25
N SER A 101 -13.25 10.10 -3.44
CA SER A 101 -13.62 8.88 -4.18
C SER A 101 -12.45 8.31 -4.97
N ASP A 102 -11.68 9.17 -5.64
CA ASP A 102 -10.56 8.74 -6.48
C ASP A 102 -9.57 7.85 -5.72
N ARG A 103 -9.14 6.78 -6.37
CA ARG A 103 -8.14 5.81 -5.87
C ARG A 103 -7.09 5.59 -6.93
N ILE A 104 -5.84 5.57 -6.49
CA ILE A 104 -4.71 5.23 -7.34
C ILE A 104 -4.36 3.76 -7.13
N LEU A 105 -4.66 2.93 -8.13
CA LEU A 105 -4.28 1.53 -8.21
C LEU A 105 -2.85 1.42 -8.74
N THR A 106 -1.94 0.81 -7.96
CA THR A 106 -0.59 0.46 -8.45
C THR A 106 -0.66 -0.87 -9.20
N ASN A 107 -0.46 -0.86 -10.52
CA ASN A 107 -0.84 -1.98 -11.36
C ASN A 107 0.32 -2.83 -11.92
N HIS A 108 1.50 -2.26 -12.12
CA HIS A 108 2.59 -2.95 -12.82
C HIS A 108 3.93 -2.39 -12.41
N VAL A 109 4.96 -3.24 -12.56
CA VAL A 109 6.37 -2.89 -12.42
C VAL A 109 7.03 -3.19 -13.75
N ASP A 110 7.58 -2.17 -14.40
CA ASP A 110 8.42 -2.33 -15.58
C ASP A 110 9.86 -1.88 -15.27
N GLY A 111 10.82 -2.42 -16.03
CA GLY A 111 12.23 -2.06 -15.96
C GLY A 111 13.16 -3.11 -15.33
N TYR A 112 14.39 -2.68 -15.05
CA TYR A 112 15.53 -3.53 -14.71
C TYR A 112 16.08 -3.14 -13.33
N VAL A 113 15.93 -4.03 -12.35
CA VAL A 113 16.46 -3.82 -10.99
C VAL A 113 17.98 -3.64 -10.99
N ASP A 114 18.69 -4.33 -11.89
CA ASP A 114 20.15 -4.23 -12.04
C ASP A 114 20.63 -2.93 -12.70
N LYS A 115 19.70 -2.08 -13.16
CA LYS A 115 19.99 -0.76 -13.75
C LYS A 115 19.38 0.39 -12.96
N ASP A 116 18.86 0.13 -11.76
CA ASP A 116 18.12 1.09 -10.94
C ASP A 116 16.91 1.72 -11.66
N GLU A 117 16.36 1.03 -12.66
CA GLU A 117 15.23 1.49 -13.47
C GLU A 117 13.99 0.71 -13.07
N ILE A 118 13.32 1.10 -11.99
CA ILE A 118 12.01 0.56 -11.59
C ILE A 118 10.94 1.60 -11.90
N ASN A 119 9.99 1.26 -12.75
CA ASN A 119 8.85 2.12 -13.08
C ASN A 119 7.55 1.46 -12.64
N LEU A 120 6.78 2.17 -11.82
CA LEU A 120 5.44 1.79 -11.44
C LEU A 120 4.43 2.51 -12.33
N THR A 121 3.41 1.79 -12.78
CA THR A 121 2.27 2.39 -13.46
C THR A 121 1.04 2.41 -12.56
N TYR A 122 0.17 3.38 -12.84
CA TYR A 122 -0.94 3.73 -11.97
C TYR A 122 -2.21 3.92 -12.79
N ASN A 123 -3.33 3.42 -12.29
CA ASN A 123 -4.66 3.64 -12.83
C ASN A 123 -5.53 4.34 -11.79
N HIS A 124 -6.55 5.06 -12.27
CA HIS A 124 -7.60 5.60 -11.42
C HIS A 124 -8.72 4.58 -11.28
N GLU A 125 -9.22 4.41 -10.06
CA GLU A 125 -10.39 3.63 -9.72
C GLU A 125 -11.36 4.52 -8.91
N ASP A 126 -12.66 4.24 -9.05
CA ASP A 126 -13.70 4.96 -8.32
C ASP A 126 -14.63 3.95 -7.62
N PRO A 127 -14.53 3.79 -6.29
CA PRO A 127 -15.37 2.89 -5.51
C PRO A 127 -16.77 3.48 -5.23
N LEU A 128 -17.08 4.71 -5.63
CA LEU A 128 -18.40 5.34 -5.48
C LEU A 128 -19.14 5.42 -6.83
N GLN A 129 -19.38 4.27 -7.46
CA GLN A 129 -20.15 4.21 -8.71
C GLN A 129 -21.63 4.47 -8.47
N ASP A 130 -22.21 5.40 -9.24
CA ASP A 130 -23.64 5.77 -9.18
C ASP A 130 -24.14 6.11 -7.76
N GLY A 131 -23.25 6.68 -6.93
CA GLY A 131 -23.55 7.06 -5.54
C GLY A 131 -23.64 5.90 -4.56
N SER A 132 -23.31 4.68 -4.98
CA SER A 132 -23.25 3.50 -4.12
C SER A 132 -21.81 3.05 -3.94
N TYR A 133 -21.46 2.69 -2.71
CA TYR A 133 -20.13 2.19 -2.39
C TYR A 133 -19.93 0.75 -2.86
N ASP A 134 -18.92 0.53 -3.70
CA ASP A 134 -18.48 -0.78 -4.15
C ASP A 134 -17.24 -1.25 -3.38
N ARG A 135 -17.48 -2.16 -2.43
CA ARG A 135 -16.45 -2.83 -1.63
C ARG A 135 -15.44 -3.59 -2.51
N ALA A 136 -15.85 -4.10 -3.67
CA ALA A 136 -14.97 -4.89 -4.53
C ALA A 136 -13.88 -4.03 -5.14
N THR A 137 -14.20 -2.80 -5.55
CA THR A 137 -13.25 -1.83 -6.10
C THR A 137 -12.18 -1.45 -5.08
N ASP A 138 -12.55 -1.02 -3.86
CA ASP A 138 -11.55 -0.65 -2.84
C ASP A 138 -10.72 -1.86 -2.38
N LEU A 139 -11.32 -3.05 -2.33
CA LEU A 139 -10.56 -4.27 -2.04
C LEU A 139 -9.61 -4.64 -3.18
N HIS A 140 -9.98 -4.40 -4.43
CA HIS A 140 -9.11 -4.59 -5.59
C HIS A 140 -7.90 -3.66 -5.55
N VAL A 141 -8.13 -2.36 -5.31
CA VAL A 141 -7.08 -1.35 -5.11
C VAL A 141 -6.09 -1.80 -4.04
N LEU A 142 -6.60 -2.21 -2.89
CA LEU A 142 -5.77 -2.64 -1.75
C LEU A 142 -4.99 -3.92 -2.08
N LEU A 143 -5.67 -4.96 -2.54
CA LEU A 143 -5.07 -6.28 -2.78
C LEU A 143 -3.98 -6.23 -3.84
N TYR A 144 -4.30 -5.64 -4.99
CA TYR A 144 -3.43 -5.70 -6.15
C TYR A 144 -2.20 -4.82 -5.95
N SER A 145 -2.39 -3.60 -5.43
CA SER A 145 -1.28 -2.70 -5.12
C SER A 145 -0.34 -3.30 -4.06
N LEU A 146 -0.86 -3.91 -2.99
CA LEU A 146 -0.02 -4.57 -1.98
C LEU A 146 0.81 -5.72 -2.56
N LYS A 147 0.27 -6.49 -3.52
CA LYS A 147 1.03 -7.53 -4.22
C LYS A 147 2.17 -6.95 -5.05
N VAL A 148 1.88 -5.91 -5.83
CA VAL A 148 2.87 -5.22 -6.66
C VAL A 148 3.97 -4.58 -5.79
N ILE A 149 3.57 -3.79 -4.81
CA ILE A 149 4.48 -3.12 -3.86
C ILE A 149 5.31 -4.15 -3.10
N GLY A 150 4.68 -5.22 -2.59
CA GLY A 150 5.37 -6.28 -1.86
C GLY A 150 6.42 -7.01 -2.71
N ALA A 151 6.11 -7.29 -3.98
CA ALA A 151 7.05 -7.92 -4.89
C ALA A 151 8.30 -7.06 -5.14
N VAL A 152 8.12 -5.75 -5.37
CA VAL A 152 9.26 -4.83 -5.53
C VAL A 152 10.04 -4.69 -4.22
N ARG A 153 9.35 -4.47 -3.10
CA ARG A 153 9.96 -4.32 -1.78
C ARG A 153 10.84 -5.50 -1.41
N ALA A 154 10.44 -6.71 -1.81
CA ALA A 154 11.18 -7.92 -1.51
C ALA A 154 12.57 -7.97 -2.15
N ILE A 155 12.75 -7.29 -3.29
CA ILE A 155 13.95 -7.36 -4.13
C ILE A 155 14.74 -6.04 -4.07
N ALA A 156 14.06 -4.89 -4.11
CA ALA A 156 14.64 -3.56 -4.24
C ALA A 156 13.90 -2.54 -3.34
N PRO A 157 13.99 -2.67 -2.00
CA PRO A 157 13.24 -1.82 -1.07
C PRO A 157 13.66 -0.34 -1.12
N ASP A 158 14.93 -0.04 -1.38
CA ASP A 158 15.42 1.33 -1.43
C ASP A 158 15.00 2.04 -2.72
N ASP A 159 14.92 1.32 -3.85
CA ASP A 159 14.46 1.88 -5.11
C ASP A 159 12.95 2.07 -5.13
N LEU A 160 12.21 1.13 -4.54
CA LEU A 160 10.76 1.29 -4.33
C LEU A 160 10.45 2.61 -3.63
N LYS A 161 11.19 2.97 -2.59
CA LYS A 161 10.99 4.24 -1.86
C LYS A 161 11.16 5.49 -2.70
N LYS A 162 11.97 5.43 -3.76
CA LYS A 162 12.22 6.57 -4.65
C LYS A 162 11.13 6.74 -5.70
N VAL A 163 10.43 5.66 -6.05
CA VAL A 163 9.53 5.62 -7.22
C VAL A 163 8.05 5.39 -6.87
N LEU A 164 7.77 4.89 -5.66
CA LEU A 164 6.40 4.67 -5.21
C LEU A 164 5.71 6.00 -4.92
N SER A 165 4.56 6.19 -5.57
CA SER A 165 3.77 7.40 -5.45
C SER A 165 3.19 7.57 -4.05
N LYS A 166 3.27 8.80 -3.54
CA LYS A 166 2.66 9.17 -2.25
C LYS A 166 1.14 9.07 -2.31
N ASP A 167 0.55 9.55 -3.40
CA ASP A 167 -0.90 9.46 -3.67
C ASP A 167 -1.39 8.01 -3.80
N ALA A 168 -0.58 7.12 -4.39
CA ALA A 168 -0.84 5.68 -4.41
C ALA A 168 -0.83 5.06 -3.01
N VAL A 169 0.11 5.45 -2.15
CA VAL A 169 0.16 4.97 -0.77
C VAL A 169 -1.02 5.49 0.04
N LEU A 170 -1.39 6.77 -0.12
CA LEU A 170 -2.58 7.34 0.51
C LEU A 170 -3.85 6.59 0.08
N SER A 171 -3.97 6.23 -1.19
CA SER A 171 -5.10 5.47 -1.73
C SER A 171 -5.31 4.12 -1.03
N LEU A 172 -4.24 3.43 -0.60
CA LEU A 172 -4.35 2.20 0.18
C LEU A 172 -4.97 2.43 1.56
N GLY A 173 -4.59 3.54 2.20
CA GLY A 173 -5.15 3.95 3.49
C GLY A 173 -6.64 4.26 3.39
N LEU A 174 -7.01 5.06 2.38
CA LEU A 174 -8.39 5.45 2.12
C LEU A 174 -9.26 4.23 1.78
N ALA A 175 -8.78 3.32 0.93
CA ALA A 175 -9.48 2.09 0.61
C ALA A 175 -9.73 1.21 1.85
N ALA A 176 -8.70 1.03 2.68
CA ALA A 176 -8.83 0.27 3.92
C ALA A 176 -9.79 0.93 4.93
N ALA A 177 -9.79 2.26 5.02
CA ALA A 177 -10.72 3.00 5.87
C ALA A 177 -12.17 2.86 5.39
N ALA A 178 -12.41 3.00 4.08
CA ALA A 178 -13.73 2.88 3.47
C ALA A 178 -14.32 1.46 3.62
N LEU A 179 -13.50 0.42 3.45
CA LEU A 179 -13.88 -0.99 3.66
C LEU A 179 -14.28 -1.31 5.10
N ALA A 180 -13.74 -0.58 6.08
CA ALA A 180 -14.04 -0.76 7.49
C ALA A 180 -15.23 0.09 7.98
N LYS A 181 -15.56 1.18 7.27
CA LYS A 181 -16.69 2.07 7.59
C LYS A 181 -18.02 1.56 7.03
N ASN A 182 -18.00 0.97 5.84
CA ASN A 182 -19.16 0.43 5.13
C ASN A 182 -19.22 -1.10 5.24
#